data_AF-A0A1C6F594-F1
#
_entry.id   AF-A0A1C6F594-F1
#
_cell.length_a   1.000
_cell.length_b   1.000
_cell.length_c   1.000
_cell.angle_alpha   90.00
_cell.angle_beta   90.00
_cell.angle_gamma   90.00
#
_symmetry.space_group_name_H-M   'P 1'
#
loop_
_entity.id
_entity.type
_entity.pdbx_description
1 polymer ?
#
loop_
_entity_poly.entity_id
_entity_poly.type
_entity_poly.pdbx_seq_one_letter_code
_entity_poly.pdbx_strand_id
1 'polypeptide(L)' 'MRENKVICPYYISDSQSKIYCHGSVQGSKSTTLFFENAPNKTKYFNSFCSSFCYKGCMIAQSIEYEYYTENKTKI' A
#
# COMPACT_ATOMS: atom_id res chain seq x y z
N MET A 1 -23.74 4.10 -8.84
CA MET A 1 -22.86 5.25 -8.58
C MET A 1 -21.43 4.81 -8.82
N ARG A 2 -20.63 5.56 -9.59
CA ARG A 2 -19.28 5.14 -10.03
C ARG A 2 -18.26 5.44 -8.93
N GLU A 3 -18.35 4.74 -7.80
CA GLU A 3 -17.42 4.92 -6.68
C GLU A 3 -16.36 3.83 -6.72
N ASN A 4 -15.33 4.05 -7.53
CA ASN A 4 -14.10 3.30 -7.43
C ASN A 4 -13.00 4.25 -7.88
N LYS A 5 -12.21 4.76 -6.94
CA LYS A 5 -10.83 5.15 -7.21
C LYS A 5 -10.08 5.30 -5.90
N VAL A 6 -9.74 4.15 -5.33
CA VAL A 6 -8.46 4.06 -4.63
C VAL A 6 -7.38 4.42 -5.65
N ILE A 7 -6.49 5.33 -5.27
CA ILE A 7 -5.48 5.90 -6.16
C ILE A 7 -4.14 5.17 -5.99
N CYS A 8 -3.86 4.66 -4.79
CA CYS A 8 -2.66 3.90 -4.52
C CYS A 8 -2.65 2.58 -5.32
N PRO A 9 -1.65 2.37 -6.20
CA PRO A 9 -1.58 1.16 -7.03
C PRO A 9 -1.24 -0.10 -6.22
N TYR A 10 -0.78 0.05 -4.99
CA TYR A 10 -0.36 -1.05 -4.14
C TYR A 10 -1.44 -1.50 -3.15
N TYR A 11 -2.57 -0.79 -3.07
CA TYR A 11 -3.68 -1.19 -2.21
C TYR A 11 -4.40 -2.41 -2.81
N ILE A 12 -4.69 -3.41 -1.96
CA ILE A 12 -5.47 -4.60 -2.34
C ILE A 12 -6.86 -4.53 -1.71
N SER A 13 -6.91 -4.41 -0.38
CA SER A 13 -8.15 -4.37 0.41
C SER A 13 -7.88 -3.84 1.82
N ASP A 14 -8.92 -3.66 2.64
CA ASP A 14 -8.78 -3.34 4.06
C ASP A 14 -9.84 -4.05 4.92
N SER A 15 -9.59 -4.08 6.23
CA SER A 15 -10.56 -4.49 7.26
C SER A 15 -10.58 -3.46 8.39
N GLN A 16 -11.28 -3.75 9.49
CA GLN A 16 -11.55 -2.77 10.55
C GLN A 16 -10.30 -2.03 11.04
N SER A 17 -9.19 -2.74 11.27
CA SER A 17 -7.93 -2.17 11.79
C SER A 17 -6.70 -2.53 10.95
N LYS A 18 -6.90 -2.97 9.69
CA LYS A 18 -5.81 -3.44 8.83
C LYS A 18 -5.97 -2.94 7.42
N ILE A 19 -4.85 -2.70 6.73
CA ILE A 19 -4.80 -2.47 5.29
C ILE A 19 -3.88 -3.53 4.67
N TYR A 20 -4.33 -4.14 3.58
CA TYR A 20 -3.58 -5.12 2.81
C TYR A 20 -3.05 -4.46 1.54
N CYS A 21 -1.74 -4.54 1.36
CA CYS A 21 -1.02 -4.01 0.21
C CYS A 21 -0.30 -5.14 -0.53
N HIS A 22 0.19 -4.83 -1.74
CA HIS A 22 1.17 -5.67 -2.42
C HIS A 22 2.36 -6.01 -1.52
N GLY A 23 3.01 -7.15 -1.81
CA GLY A 23 4.19 -7.59 -1.09
C GLY A 23 5.32 -6.58 -1.24
N SER A 24 5.86 -6.14 -0.10
CA SER A 24 7.02 -5.25 -0.01
C SER A 24 8.30 -5.99 0.37
N VAL A 25 8.27 -7.33 0.29
CA VAL A 25 9.41 -8.22 0.50
C VAL A 25 9.41 -9.25 -0.63
N GLN A 26 10.58 -9.53 -1.20
CA GLN A 26 10.75 -10.59 -2.19
C GLN A 26 10.12 -11.93 -1.72
N GLY A 27 9.28 -12.52 -2.59
CA GLY A 27 8.56 -13.76 -2.29
C GLY A 27 7.32 -13.61 -1.42
N SER A 28 7.04 -12.40 -0.90
CA SER A 28 5.79 -12.13 -0.16
C SER A 28 4.62 -11.90 -1.12
N LYS A 29 3.45 -12.46 -0.77
CA LYS A 29 2.20 -12.23 -1.52
C LYS A 29 1.56 -10.88 -1.20
N SER A 30 1.75 -10.37 0.01
CA SER A 30 1.11 -9.14 0.48
C SER A 30 1.80 -8.59 1.73
N THR A 31 1.78 -7.28 1.89
CA THR A 31 2.16 -6.60 3.14
C THR A 31 0.91 -6.15 3.88
N THR A 32 0.83 -6.46 5.18
CA THR A 32 -0.30 -6.03 6.03
C THR A 32 0.14 -4.91 6.95
N LEU A 33 -0.56 -3.78 6.88
CA LEU A 33 -0.45 -2.69 7.83
C LEU A 33 -1.44 -2.88 8.97
N PHE A 34 -0.95 -2.87 10.20
CA PHE A 34 -1.77 -2.96 11.40
C PHE A 34 -1.92 -1.59 12.05
N PHE A 35 -3.14 -1.28 12.48
CA PHE A 35 -3.47 -0.06 13.19
C PHE A 35 -4.08 -0.41 14.53
N GLU A 36 -3.86 0.45 15.52
CA GLU A 36 -4.44 0.29 16.86
C GLU A 36 -5.98 0.24 16.82
N ASN A 37 -6.60 1.03 15.93
CA ASN A 37 -8.04 1.15 15.83
C ASN A 37 -8.48 1.59 14.42
N ALA A 38 -9.78 1.47 14.16
CA ALA A 38 -10.38 1.83 12.88
C ALA A 38 -10.21 3.30 12.49
N PRO A 39 -10.36 4.29 13.40
CA PRO A 39 -10.10 5.69 13.08
C PRO A 39 -8.67 5.95 12.57
N ASN A 40 -7.65 5.37 13.21
CA ASN A 40 -6.26 5.52 12.79
C ASN A 40 -6.03 4.91 11.40
N LYS A 41 -6.61 3.73 11.14
CA LYS A 41 -6.62 3.10 9.82
C LYS A 41 -7.26 4.00 8.76
N THR A 42 -8.45 4.54 9.05
CA THR A 42 -9.18 5.42 8.11
C THR A 42 -8.40 6.70 7.82
N LYS A 43 -7.77 7.31 8.84
CA LYS A 43 -6.91 8.48 8.64
C LYS A 43 -5.76 8.15 7.69
N TYR A 44 -5.07 7.02 7.91
CA TYR A 44 -3.99 6.57 7.04
C TYR A 44 -4.47 6.33 5.60
N PHE A 45 -5.58 5.60 5.45
CA PHE A 45 -6.18 5.30 4.15
C PHE A 45 -6.50 6.59 3.38
N ASN A 46 -7.12 7.57 4.05
CA ASN A 46 -7.46 8.85 3.42
C ASN A 46 -6.23 9.68 3.06
N SER A 47 -5.18 9.61 3.88
CA SER A 47 -3.93 10.34 3.62
C SER A 47 -3.13 9.77 2.45
N PHE A 48 -3.14 8.45 2.24
CA PHE A 48 -2.25 7.79 1.28
C PHE A 48 -2.94 6.93 0.22
N CYS A 49 -3.91 6.11 0.62
CA CYS A 49 -4.52 5.11 -0.26
C CYS A 49 -5.53 5.73 -1.24
N SER A 50 -6.39 6.62 -0.74
CA SER A 50 -7.43 7.28 -1.55
C SER A 50 -7.05 8.68 -2.03
N SER A 51 -5.79 9.10 -1.84
CA SER A 51 -5.27 10.39 -2.30
C SER A 51 -4.21 10.18 -3.39
N PHE A 52 -3.87 11.25 -4.12
CA PHE A 52 -2.72 11.23 -5.03
C PHE A 52 -1.35 11.23 -4.32
N CYS A 53 -1.32 11.07 -2.99
CA CYS A 53 -0.12 11.15 -2.16
C CYS A 53 0.46 9.78 -1.79
N TYR A 54 0.09 8.69 -2.48
CA TYR A 54 0.58 7.35 -2.17
C TYR A 54 2.12 7.25 -2.20
N LYS A 55 2.82 8.10 -2.98
CA LYS A 55 4.29 8.16 -3.00
C LYS A 55 4.92 8.58 -1.67
N GLY A 56 4.15 9.20 -0.76
CA GLY A 56 4.58 9.50 0.61
C GLY A 56 4.40 8.32 1.58
N CYS A 57 3.73 7.25 1.17
CA CYS A 57 3.56 6.05 1.99
C CYS A 57 4.86 5.23 1.98
N MET A 58 5.42 4.96 3.16
CA MET A 58 6.65 4.15 3.27
C MET A 58 6.49 2.75 2.66
N ILE A 59 5.31 2.13 2.76
CA ILE A 59 5.06 0.83 2.14
C ILE A 59 5.10 0.91 0.62
N ALA A 60 4.47 1.95 0.03
CA ALA A 60 4.53 2.16 -1.41
C ALA A 60 5.98 2.37 -1.88
N GLN A 61 6.77 3.15 -1.13
CA GLN A 61 8.19 3.36 -1.43
C GLN A 61 9.00 2.07 -1.33
N SER A 62 8.75 1.24 -0.32
CA SER A 62 9.42 -0.07 -0.19
C SER A 62 9.08 -0.98 -1.36
N ILE A 63 7.81 -1.06 -1.76
CA ILE A 63 7.38 -1.88 -2.90
C ILE A 63 7.99 -1.37 -4.21
N GLU A 64 7.98 -0.05 -4.45
CA GLU A 64 8.63 0.56 -5.60
C GLU A 64 10.12 0.23 -5.63
N TYR A 65 10.82 0.40 -4.50
CA TYR A 65 12.23 0.10 -4.39
C TYR A 65 12.56 -1.34 -4.77
N GLU A 66 11.79 -2.31 -4.27
CA GLU A 66 11.98 -3.72 -4.62
C GLU A 66 11.77 -3.99 -6.12
N TYR A 67 10.72 -3.44 -6.72
CA TYR A 67 10.51 -3.58 -8.16
C TYR A 67 11.70 -3.03 -8.98
N TYR A 68 12.29 -1.91 -8.55
CA TYR A 68 13.44 -1.33 -9.25
C TYR A 68 14.74 -2.11 -9.02
N THR A 69 14.96 -2.67 -7.83
CA THR A 69 16.16 -3.48 -7.56
C THR A 69 16.09 -4.83 -8.27
N GLU A 70 14.96 -5.52 -8.26
CA GLU A 70 14.79 -6.82 -8.93
C GLU A 70 14.95 -6.74 -10.47
N ASN A 71 14.54 -5.62 -11.08
CA ASN A 71 14.70 -5.43 -12.53
C ASN A 71 16.12 -5.02 -12.93
N LYS A 72 16.95 -4.51 -12.00
CA LYS A 72 18.36 -4.17 -12.27
C LYS A 72 19.28 -5.39 -12.20
N THR A 73 18.93 -6.43 -11.45
CA THR A 73 19.73 -7.67 -11.36
C THR A 73 19.48 -8.66 -12.49
N LYS A 74 18.59 -8.34 -13.44
CA LYS A 74 18.29 -9.16 -14.62
C LYS A 74 18.95 -8.68 -15.93
N ILE A 75 19.90 -7.74 -15.86
CA ILE A 75 20.68 -7.24 -17.01
C ILE A 75 22.05 -7.91 -17.02
#